data_AF-A0A7J8C7V0-F1
#
_entry.id   AF-A0A7J8C7V0-F1
#
_cell.length_a   1.000
_cell.length_b   1.000
_cell.length_c   1.000
_cell.angle_alpha   90.00
_cell.angle_beta   90.00
_cell.angle_gamma   90.00
#
_symmetry.space_group_name_H-M   'P 1'
#
loop_
_entity.id
_entity.type
_entity.pdbx_description
1 polymer ?
#
loop_
_entity_poly.entity_id
_entity_poly.type
_entity_poly.pdbx_seq_one_letter_code
_entity_poly.pdbx_strand_id
1 'polypeptide(L)'
;MEPQCLLLFAALLLGQGVLQEASQFCSPLEYWNPDTLSCRSCLQRFGTPKPELSNLTSKPLSCLLDELEVLEELIVLLDPEPGPGGALACGTTRHLAAKYGLPAAWSTFAYSLRPSRSPLRALIEVVVAKEPSASLGQLGIHLAQLGRADALQVLSKLA
;
A
#
# COMPACT_ATOMS: atom_id res chain seq x y z
N MET A 1 3.51 13.02 39.66
CA MET A 1 3.56 12.82 38.20
C MET A 1 4.88 13.43 37.75
N GLU A 2 5.90 12.59 37.59
CA GLU A 2 7.30 13.00 37.51
C GLU A 2 7.66 13.63 36.15
N PRO A 3 8.43 14.73 36.12
CA PRO A 3 8.82 15.46 34.90
C PRO A 3 9.75 14.68 33.97
N GLN A 4 10.26 13.53 34.43
CA GLN A 4 11.16 12.64 33.69
C GLN A 4 10.45 11.95 32.51
N CYS A 5 9.13 11.71 32.60
CA CYS A 5 8.35 11.12 31.50
C CYS A 5 8.27 12.03 30.27
N LEU A 6 8.18 13.36 30.45
CA LEU A 6 8.04 14.29 29.32
C LEU A 6 9.34 14.42 28.52
N LEU A 7 10.50 14.33 29.17
CA LEU A 7 11.81 14.39 28.51
C LEU A 7 12.12 13.12 27.70
N LEU A 8 11.70 11.95 28.18
CA LEU A 8 11.82 10.69 27.45
C LEU A 8 10.95 10.67 26.18
N PHE A 9 9.73 11.21 26.25
CA PHE A 9 8.84 11.33 25.08
C PHE A 9 9.38 12.32 24.03
N ALA A 10 9.96 13.45 24.47
CA ALA A 10 10.56 14.42 23.56
C ALA A 10 11.81 13.89 22.84
N ALA A 11 12.63 13.07 23.52
CA ALA A 11 13.79 12.43 22.91
C ALA A 11 13.40 11.35 21.87
N LEU A 12 12.29 10.64 22.08
CA LEU A 12 11.75 9.67 21.12
C LEU A 12 11.23 10.33 19.82
N LEU A 13 10.68 11.55 19.92
CA LEU A 13 10.19 12.30 18.76
C LEU A 13 11.31 12.88 17.89
N LEU A 14 12.48 13.19 18.48
CA LEU A 14 13.64 13.72 17.75
C LEU A 14 14.55 12.62 17.17
N GLY A 15 14.35 11.36 17.58
CA GLY A 15 15.09 10.19 17.09
C GLY A 15 14.54 9.55 15.81
N GLN A 16 13.44 10.07 15.23
CA GLN A 16 12.90 9.58 13.95
C GLN A 16 13.65 10.17 12.75
N GLY A 17 14.98 10.01 12.75
CA GLY A 17 15.75 10.13 11.53
C GLY A 17 15.40 8.95 10.63
N VAL A 18 14.46 9.16 9.70
CA VAL A 18 14.18 8.35 8.49
C VAL A 18 14.66 6.90 8.60
N LEU A 19 14.18 6.15 9.60
CA LEU A 19 14.27 4.71 9.53
C LEU A 19 13.06 4.31 8.72
N GLN A 20 13.27 4.23 7.41
CA GLN A 20 12.33 3.69 6.45
C GLN A 20 11.88 2.32 6.96
N GLU A 21 10.76 2.30 7.66
CA GLU A 21 10.12 1.11 8.20
C GLU A 21 9.84 0.19 7.02
N ALA A 22 10.74 -0.79 6.82
CA ALA A 22 10.41 -2.00 6.08
C ALA A 22 9.02 -2.41 6.56
N SER A 23 8.06 -2.46 5.63
CA SER A 23 6.64 -2.37 6.02
C SER A 23 6.37 -3.36 7.14
N GLN A 24 5.82 -2.90 8.26
CA GLN A 24 5.39 -3.71 9.41
C GLN A 24 4.44 -4.89 9.03
N PHE A 25 4.07 -4.96 7.76
CA PHE A 25 3.21 -5.96 7.14
C PHE A 25 4.00 -7.05 6.39
N CYS A 26 5.29 -6.83 6.14
CA CYS A 26 6.25 -7.85 5.73
C CYS A 26 6.91 -8.43 7.00
N SER A 27 7.41 -9.68 6.92
CA SER A 27 8.03 -10.33 8.08
C SER A 27 9.27 -9.53 8.56
N PRO A 28 9.52 -9.38 9.88
CA PRO A 28 10.66 -8.60 10.41
C PRO A 28 12.05 -9.03 9.91
N LEU A 29 12.15 -10.26 9.39
CA LEU A 29 13.38 -10.84 8.85
C LEU A 29 13.58 -10.53 7.34
N GLU A 30 12.65 -9.84 6.69
CA GLU A 30 12.76 -9.51 5.27
C GLU A 30 13.50 -8.20 5.05
N TYR A 31 14.63 -8.28 4.35
CA TYR A 31 15.40 -7.11 3.93
C TYR A 31 14.60 -6.23 2.96
N TRP A 32 14.53 -4.93 3.28
CA TRP A 32 14.04 -3.88 2.40
C TRP A 32 15.15 -3.42 1.46
N ASN A 33 14.92 -3.53 0.15
CA ASN A 33 15.87 -3.05 -0.84
C ASN A 33 15.52 -1.58 -1.18
N PRO A 34 16.41 -0.60 -0.89
CA PRO A 34 16.16 0.81 -1.19
C PRO A 34 16.25 1.14 -2.69
N ASP A 35 16.98 0.35 -3.48
CA ASP A 35 17.14 0.57 -4.93
C ASP A 35 15.87 0.17 -5.69
N THR A 36 15.25 -0.94 -5.27
CA THR A 36 14.00 -1.44 -5.85
C THR A 36 12.77 -1.02 -5.04
N LEU A 37 12.97 -0.31 -3.93
CA LEU A 37 11.96 0.16 -2.99
C LEU A 37 10.93 -0.92 -2.61
N SER A 38 11.38 -2.18 -2.46
CA SER A 38 10.56 -3.39 -2.24
C SER A 38 11.20 -4.34 -1.23
N CYS A 39 10.41 -5.17 -0.54
CA CYS A 39 10.95 -6.27 0.26
C CYS A 39 11.33 -7.47 -0.64
N ARG A 40 12.25 -8.31 -0.15
CA ARG A 40 12.73 -9.49 -0.89
C ARG A 40 11.61 -10.44 -1.33
N SER A 41 10.62 -10.68 -0.47
CA SER A 41 9.51 -11.60 -0.74
C SER A 41 8.61 -11.08 -1.86
N CYS A 42 8.27 -9.79 -1.84
CA CYS A 42 7.54 -9.13 -2.93
C CYS A 42 8.33 -9.18 -4.25
N LEU A 43 9.62 -8.84 -4.22
CA LEU A 43 10.46 -8.82 -5.41
C LEU A 43 10.59 -10.21 -6.05
N GLN A 44 10.79 -11.25 -5.23
CA GLN A 44 10.90 -12.63 -5.71
C GLN A 44 9.59 -13.15 -6.31
N ARG A 45 8.45 -12.73 -5.75
CA ARG A 45 7.12 -13.24 -6.15
C ARG A 45 6.58 -12.55 -7.39
N PHE A 46 6.88 -11.27 -7.57
CA PHE A 46 6.23 -10.45 -8.58
C PHE A 46 7.20 -9.77 -9.58
N GLY A 47 8.50 -9.80 -9.32
CA GLY A 47 9.53 -9.28 -10.23
C GLY A 47 9.75 -7.76 -10.15
N THR A 48 10.62 -7.23 -11.02
CA THR A 48 10.88 -5.80 -11.12
C THR A 48 9.75 -5.09 -11.87
N PRO A 49 9.23 -3.96 -11.36
CA PRO A 49 8.22 -3.20 -12.06
C PRO A 49 8.75 -2.65 -13.39
N LYS A 50 7.98 -2.82 -14.47
CA LYS A 50 8.30 -2.29 -15.80
C LYS A 50 7.56 -0.95 -16.00
N PRO A 51 8.25 0.15 -16.31
CA PRO A 51 7.63 1.48 -16.34
C PRO A 51 6.94 1.74 -17.69
N GLU A 52 5.68 1.33 -17.84
CA GLU A 52 4.81 1.75 -18.94
C GLU A 52 3.47 2.26 -18.38
N LEU A 53 3.51 3.40 -17.68
CA LEU A 53 2.31 4.08 -17.13
C LEU A 53 2.28 5.57 -17.48
N SER A 54 3.05 6.01 -18.48
CA SER A 54 3.25 7.43 -18.81
C SER A 54 1.94 8.22 -18.99
N ASN A 55 0.93 7.61 -19.63
CA ASN A 55 -0.39 8.20 -19.86
C ASN A 55 -1.27 8.30 -18.60
N LEU A 56 -0.91 7.56 -17.54
CA LEU A 56 -1.66 7.49 -16.28
C LEU A 56 -1.10 8.43 -15.21
N THR A 57 0.08 8.99 -15.44
CA THR A 57 0.80 9.81 -14.45
C THR A 57 0.00 11.02 -13.96
N SER A 58 -0.82 11.61 -14.84
CA SER A 58 -1.62 12.80 -14.55
C SER A 58 -3.11 12.52 -14.30
N LYS A 59 -3.61 11.31 -14.56
CA LYS A 59 -5.02 10.98 -14.31
C LYS A 59 -5.30 10.92 -12.80
N PRO A 60 -6.40 11.51 -12.32
CA PRO A 60 -6.71 11.50 -10.90
C PRO A 60 -7.06 10.07 -10.44
N LEU A 61 -6.65 9.74 -9.20
CA LEU A 61 -6.90 8.44 -8.59
C LEU A 61 -8.40 8.14 -8.48
N SER A 62 -9.24 9.19 -8.35
CA SER A 62 -10.69 9.06 -8.24
C SER A 62 -11.32 8.34 -9.44
N CYS A 63 -10.77 8.48 -10.65
CA CYS A 63 -11.31 7.81 -11.84
C CYS A 63 -11.34 6.28 -11.70
N LEU A 64 -10.45 5.69 -10.88
CA LEU A 64 -10.47 4.25 -10.64
C LEU A 64 -11.74 3.78 -9.91
N LEU A 65 -12.44 4.66 -9.19
CA LEU A 65 -13.71 4.33 -8.53
C LEU A 65 -14.86 4.17 -9.53
N ASP A 66 -14.75 4.78 -10.70
CA ASP A 66 -15.74 4.71 -11.78
C ASP A 66 -15.46 3.52 -12.73
N GLU A 67 -14.20 3.06 -12.79
CA GLU A 67 -13.74 1.94 -13.63
C GLU A 67 -13.92 0.59 -12.91
N LEU A 68 -15.19 0.18 -12.75
CA LEU A 68 -15.59 -0.95 -11.90
C LEU A 68 -14.86 -2.26 -12.23
N GLU A 69 -14.69 -2.60 -13.51
CA GLU A 69 -14.01 -3.84 -13.94
C GLU A 69 -12.54 -3.86 -13.49
N VAL A 70 -11.81 -2.76 -13.70
CA VAL A 70 -10.41 -2.61 -13.29
C VAL A 70 -10.30 -2.62 -11.77
N LEU A 71 -11.22 -1.95 -11.08
CA LEU A 71 -11.25 -1.93 -9.62
C LEU A 71 -11.49 -3.34 -9.05
N GLU A 72 -12.44 -4.10 -9.59
CA GLU A 72 -12.72 -5.47 -9.13
C GLU A 72 -11.52 -6.40 -9.35
N GLU A 73 -10.86 -6.33 -10.50
CA GLU A 73 -9.63 -7.10 -10.74
C GLU A 73 -8.52 -6.74 -9.75
N LEU A 74 -8.33 -5.45 -9.48
CA LEU A 74 -7.37 -5.00 -8.47
C LEU A 74 -7.74 -5.47 -7.06
N ILE A 75 -9.03 -5.51 -6.72
CA ILE A 75 -9.52 -6.03 -5.43
C ILE A 75 -9.15 -7.51 -5.30
N VAL A 76 -9.41 -8.33 -6.32
CA VAL A 76 -9.07 -9.76 -6.32
C VAL A 76 -7.56 -9.96 -6.10
N LEU A 77 -6.75 -9.12 -6.73
CA LEU A 77 -5.29 -9.18 -6.63
C LEU A 77 -4.76 -8.67 -5.27
N LEU A 78 -5.31 -7.59 -4.73
CA LEU A 78 -4.74 -6.86 -3.58
C LEU A 78 -5.41 -7.19 -2.25
N ASP A 79 -6.60 -7.78 -2.26
CA ASP A 79 -7.34 -8.24 -1.09
C ASP A 79 -7.59 -9.77 -1.09
N PRO A 80 -6.55 -10.60 -1.27
CA PRO A 80 -6.73 -12.06 -1.30
C PRO A 80 -7.24 -12.58 0.05
N GLU A 81 -7.99 -13.68 0.01
CA GLU A 81 -8.36 -14.39 1.22
C GLU A 81 -7.12 -14.92 1.95
N PRO A 82 -7.09 -14.89 3.29
CA PRO A 82 -5.97 -15.44 4.05
C PRO A 82 -5.77 -16.92 3.70
N GLY A 83 -4.54 -17.31 3.37
CA GLY A 83 -4.22 -18.70 3.06
C GLY A 83 -4.34 -19.61 4.29
N PRO A 84 -4.29 -20.95 4.09
CA PRO A 84 -4.22 -21.91 5.18
C PRO A 84 -3.06 -21.56 6.13
N GLY A 85 -3.34 -21.47 7.44
CA GLY A 85 -2.36 -21.06 8.44
C GLY A 85 -2.25 -19.54 8.66
N GLY A 86 -3.12 -18.73 8.06
CA GLY A 86 -3.18 -17.28 8.33
C GLY A 86 -1.95 -16.51 7.84
N ALA A 87 -1.16 -17.10 6.94
CA ALA A 87 -0.01 -16.43 6.35
C ALA A 87 -0.47 -15.15 5.63
N LEU A 88 0.06 -14.00 6.06
CA LEU A 88 -0.25 -12.72 5.41
C LEU A 88 0.37 -12.71 4.02
N ALA A 89 -0.47 -12.46 3.02
CA ALA A 89 0.01 -12.16 1.68
C ALA A 89 0.79 -10.84 1.68
N CYS A 90 1.93 -10.83 0.98
CA CYS A 90 2.74 -9.65 0.78
C CYS A 90 2.15 -8.77 -0.34
N GLY A 91 2.38 -7.46 -0.28
CA GLY A 91 1.93 -6.52 -1.33
C GLY A 91 0.41 -6.39 -1.45
N THR A 92 -0.32 -6.56 -0.35
CA THR A 92 -1.78 -6.37 -0.25
C THR A 92 -2.16 -4.90 -0.04
N THR A 93 -3.47 -4.59 -0.04
CA THR A 93 -3.98 -3.25 0.32
C THR A 93 -3.45 -2.76 1.67
N ARG A 94 -3.17 -3.65 2.62
CA ARG A 94 -2.54 -3.30 3.90
C ARG A 94 -1.18 -2.62 3.71
N HIS A 95 -0.38 -3.11 2.77
CA HIS A 95 0.92 -2.52 2.44
C HIS A 95 0.77 -1.20 1.70
N LEU A 96 -0.22 -1.12 0.80
CA LEU A 96 -0.53 0.11 0.07
C LEU A 96 -1.02 1.22 1.00
N ALA A 97 -1.87 0.89 1.99
CA ALA A 97 -2.31 1.81 3.03
C ALA A 97 -1.13 2.40 3.83
N ALA A 98 -0.11 1.58 4.11
CA ALA A 98 1.14 2.03 4.73
C ALA A 98 1.86 3.08 3.87
N LYS A 99 1.94 2.85 2.55
CA LYS A 99 2.55 3.78 1.59
C LYS A 99 1.83 5.13 1.54
N TYR A 100 0.53 5.14 1.81
CA TYR A 100 -0.29 6.36 1.98
C TYR A 100 -0.32 6.91 3.41
N GLY A 101 0.52 6.38 4.32
CA GLY A 101 0.65 6.86 5.70
C GLY A 101 -0.53 6.53 6.62
N LEU A 102 -1.34 5.50 6.30
CA LEU A 102 -2.41 5.04 7.18
C LEU A 102 -1.87 4.06 8.24
N PRO A 103 -2.35 4.15 9.50
CA PRO A 103 -1.89 3.28 10.57
C PRO A 103 -2.38 1.83 10.38
N ALA A 104 -1.68 0.86 10.97
CA ALA A 104 -2.07 -0.56 10.92
C ALA A 104 -3.50 -0.83 11.41
N ALA A 105 -3.95 -0.09 12.42
CA ALA A 105 -5.31 -0.20 12.95
C ALA A 105 -6.38 0.09 11.88
N TRP A 106 -6.12 1.02 10.95
CA TRP A 106 -7.01 1.31 9.83
C TRP A 106 -7.17 0.07 8.94
N SER A 107 -6.06 -0.63 8.64
CA SER A 107 -6.13 -1.84 7.83
C SER A 107 -6.89 -2.95 8.54
N THR A 108 -6.68 -3.16 9.84
CA THR A 108 -7.48 -4.14 10.61
C THR A 108 -8.97 -3.83 10.53
N PHE A 109 -9.35 -2.56 10.71
CA PHE A 109 -10.73 -2.12 10.57
C PHE A 109 -11.26 -2.34 9.14
N ALA A 110 -10.55 -1.91 8.10
CA ALA A 110 -10.97 -2.03 6.71
C ALA A 110 -11.25 -3.49 6.31
N TYR A 111 -10.39 -4.42 6.71
CA TYR A 111 -10.59 -5.85 6.43
C TYR A 111 -11.74 -6.48 7.23
N SER A 112 -12.07 -5.95 8.41
CA SER A 112 -13.23 -6.42 9.19
C SER A 112 -14.58 -6.03 8.58
N LEU A 113 -14.61 -5.07 7.64
CA LEU A 113 -15.82 -4.67 6.92
C LEU A 113 -16.15 -5.61 5.75
N ARG A 114 -15.32 -6.61 5.47
CA ARG A 114 -15.66 -7.63 4.46
C ARG A 114 -16.80 -8.51 4.99
N PRO A 115 -17.76 -8.92 4.14
CA PRO A 115 -17.77 -8.79 2.68
C PRO A 115 -18.42 -7.50 2.14
N SER A 116 -18.98 -6.63 2.99
CA SER A 116 -19.80 -5.50 2.53
C SER A 116 -19.00 -4.35 1.92
N ARG A 117 -17.72 -4.21 2.29
CA ARG A 117 -16.83 -3.19 1.73
C ARG A 117 -15.43 -3.73 1.49
N SER A 118 -14.91 -3.50 0.28
CA SER A 118 -13.52 -3.82 -0.05
C SER A 118 -12.54 -2.88 0.68
N PRO A 119 -11.46 -3.42 1.28
CA PRO A 119 -10.35 -2.62 1.79
C PRO A 119 -9.71 -1.73 0.74
N LEU A 120 -9.46 -2.22 -0.48
CA LEU A 120 -8.85 -1.42 -1.55
C LEU A 120 -9.74 -0.23 -1.93
N ARG A 121 -11.05 -0.46 -2.10
CA ARG A 121 -12.00 0.61 -2.38
C ARG A 121 -12.01 1.65 -1.25
N ALA A 122 -12.07 1.20 0.01
CA ALA A 122 -12.02 2.08 1.16
C ALA A 122 -10.71 2.88 1.23
N LEU A 123 -9.58 2.29 0.84
CA LEU A 123 -8.29 2.98 0.76
C LEU A 123 -8.35 4.12 -0.26
N ILE A 124 -8.80 3.84 -1.47
CA ILE A 124 -8.90 4.83 -2.55
C ILE A 124 -9.82 5.98 -2.12
N GLU A 125 -10.99 5.68 -1.56
CA GLU A 125 -11.93 6.69 -1.06
C GLU A 125 -11.28 7.58 0.02
N VAL A 126 -10.52 7.00 0.95
CA VAL A 126 -9.80 7.76 2.00
C VAL A 126 -8.69 8.63 1.39
N VAL A 127 -7.90 8.10 0.46
CA VAL A 127 -6.81 8.85 -0.19
C VAL A 127 -7.37 10.02 -0.99
N VAL A 128 -8.40 9.78 -1.81
CA VAL A 128 -9.06 10.83 -2.61
C VAL A 128 -9.68 11.90 -1.71
N ALA A 129 -10.28 11.52 -0.58
CA ALA A 129 -10.83 12.49 0.37
C ALA A 129 -9.75 13.34 1.06
N LYS A 130 -8.59 12.75 1.38
CA LYS A 130 -7.48 13.45 2.05
C LYS A 130 -6.65 14.29 1.06
N GLU A 131 -6.44 13.78 -0.15
CA GLU A 131 -5.59 14.35 -1.18
C GLU A 131 -6.25 14.19 -2.55
N PRO A 132 -7.13 15.14 -2.95
CA PRO A 132 -7.83 15.08 -4.23
C PRO A 132 -6.91 15.11 -5.47
N SER A 133 -5.67 15.59 -5.30
CA SER A 133 -4.64 15.62 -6.34
C SER A 133 -3.91 14.29 -6.54
N ALA A 134 -4.17 13.28 -5.71
CA ALA A 134 -3.54 11.97 -5.85
C ALA A 134 -3.82 11.39 -7.24
N SER A 135 -2.80 10.82 -7.88
CA SER A 135 -2.88 10.33 -9.27
C SER A 135 -2.74 8.82 -9.39
N LEU A 136 -3.20 8.28 -10.52
CA LEU A 136 -2.96 6.88 -10.89
C LEU A 136 -1.46 6.59 -11.07
N GLY A 137 -0.67 7.60 -11.44
CA GLY A 137 0.80 7.52 -11.43
C GLY A 137 1.36 7.22 -10.05
N GLN A 138 0.90 7.92 -9.03
CA GLN A 138 1.33 7.71 -7.64
C GLN A 138 0.92 6.31 -7.15
N LEU A 139 -0.31 5.86 -7.44
CA LEU A 139 -0.74 4.49 -7.18
C LEU A 139 0.18 3.47 -7.86
N GLY A 140 0.48 3.68 -9.14
CA GLY A 140 1.40 2.84 -9.92
C GLY A 140 2.81 2.78 -9.30
N ILE A 141 3.36 3.90 -8.83
CA ILE A 141 4.63 3.93 -8.12
C ILE A 141 4.55 3.07 -6.85
N HIS A 142 3.49 3.17 -6.05
CA HIS A 142 3.37 2.36 -4.85
C HIS A 142 3.21 0.87 -5.16
N LEU A 143 2.43 0.50 -6.17
CA LEU A 143 2.31 -0.90 -6.62
C LEU A 143 3.65 -1.46 -7.11
N ALA A 144 4.41 -0.66 -7.86
CA ALA A 144 5.75 -0.98 -8.31
C ALA A 144 6.72 -1.22 -7.13
N GLN A 145 6.68 -0.35 -6.12
CA GLN A 145 7.43 -0.51 -4.88
C GLN A 145 7.00 -1.74 -4.06
N LEU A 146 5.75 -2.20 -4.23
CA LEU A 146 5.29 -3.46 -3.64
C LEU A 146 5.60 -4.68 -4.53
N GLY A 147 6.29 -4.48 -5.64
CA GLY A 147 6.61 -5.50 -6.64
C GLY A 147 5.42 -5.91 -7.51
N ARG A 148 4.20 -5.40 -7.29
CA ARG A 148 2.94 -5.91 -7.87
C ARG A 148 2.80 -5.68 -9.38
N ALA A 149 3.58 -6.40 -10.17
CA ALA A 149 3.55 -6.34 -11.65
C ALA A 149 2.19 -6.76 -12.23
N ASP A 150 1.52 -7.71 -11.57
CA ASP A 150 0.15 -8.13 -11.88
C ASP A 150 -0.85 -6.99 -11.73
N ALA A 151 -0.80 -6.25 -10.62
CA ALA A 151 -1.66 -5.09 -10.40
C ALA A 151 -1.33 -3.93 -11.36
N LEU A 152 -0.05 -3.73 -11.70
CA LEU A 152 0.36 -2.74 -12.71
C LEU A 152 -0.20 -3.07 -14.09
N GLN A 153 -0.24 -4.36 -14.47
CA GLN A 153 -0.83 -4.81 -15.73
C GLN A 153 -2.35 -4.57 -15.77
N VAL A 154 -3.05 -4.73 -14.65
CA VAL A 154 -4.46 -4.38 -14.56
C VAL A 154 -4.63 -2.86 -14.67
N LEU A 155 -3.81 -2.09 -13.97
CA LEU A 155 -3.85 -0.62 -14.01
C LEU A 155 -3.59 -0.07 -15.42
N SER A 156 -2.72 -0.70 -16.22
CA SER A 156 -2.43 -0.26 -17.59
C SER A 156 -3.62 -0.36 -18.55
N LYS A 157 -4.72 -1.05 -18.19
CA LYS A 157 -5.97 -1.05 -18.95
C LYS A 157 -6.63 0.33 -19.04
N LEU A 158 -6.26 1.23 -18.13
CA LEU A 158 -6.76 2.61 -18.10
C LEU A 158 -5.94 3.59 -18.97
N ALA A 159 -4.83 3.13 -19.57
CA ALA A 159 -3.85 3.97 -20.26
C ALA A 159 -4.29 4.45 -21.65
#